data_AF-A0A919EHW7-F1
#
_entry.id   AF-A0A919EHW7-F1
#
_cell.length_a   1.000
_cell.length_b   1.000
_cell.length_c   1.000
_cell.angle_alpha   90.00
_cell.angle_beta   90.00
_cell.angle_gamma   90.00
#
_symmetry.space_group_name_H-M   'P 1'
#
loop_
_entity.id
_entity.type
_entity.pdbx_description
1 polymer ?
#
loop_
_entity_poly.entity_id
_entity_poly.type
_entity_poly.pdbx_seq_one_letter_code
_entity_poly.pdbx_strand_id
1 'polypeptide(L)'
;MNNLTTKWPERIICLTEETTEALYLMGEEHRIVGISAYTMRPARAKREKTKVSAFINARIDKILSLEPDLVLAFSDMQADIVRDLIKQGVNVHCFNHRSLSDTLQMIKTLAALIGQPEKGQTLVEQLNEKLMQIHQSASQLPYKPKVYFEEWFDPLITGITWVSELIELAGGEDCFSELSHQSLAKNRILSCDSQVIAKQPDIIIASWCGRRFDKSKMLTRENWHQIPAVQSDDIY
;
A
#
# COMPACT_ATOMS: atom_id res chain seq x y z
N MET A 1 45.42 12.02 4.68
CA MET A 1 44.47 11.31 3.80
C MET A 1 43.16 11.22 4.58
N ASN A 2 42.11 11.93 4.16
CA ASN A 2 40.81 11.80 4.80
C ASN A 2 40.27 10.40 4.50
N ASN A 3 40.03 9.59 5.53
CA ASN A 3 39.31 8.33 5.39
C ASN A 3 37.92 8.64 4.81
N LEU A 4 37.72 8.28 3.54
CA LEU A 4 36.40 8.27 2.90
C LEU A 4 35.58 7.18 3.59
N THR A 5 34.92 7.55 4.69
CA THR A 5 34.00 6.67 5.40
C THR A 5 32.66 6.69 4.66
N THR A 6 32.28 5.54 4.12
CA THR A 6 30.94 5.34 3.57
C THR A 6 29.93 5.40 4.72
N LYS A 7 28.95 6.31 4.61
CA LYS A 7 27.86 6.45 5.60
C LYS A 7 26.54 6.03 4.96
N TRP A 8 25.75 5.27 5.71
CA TRP A 8 24.38 4.93 5.34
C TRP A 8 23.44 6.10 5.64
N PRO A 9 22.26 6.17 5.00
CA PRO A 9 21.28 7.23 5.25
C PRO A 9 20.80 7.27 6.71
N GLU A 10 20.94 8.41 7.37
CA GLU A 10 20.54 8.65 8.77
C GLU A 10 19.40 9.69 8.89
N ARG A 11 19.03 10.36 7.79
CA ARG A 11 18.00 11.40 7.74
C ARG A 11 17.02 11.13 6.60
N ILE A 12 16.12 10.19 6.87
CA ILE A 12 15.19 9.64 5.89
C ILE A 12 13.84 10.35 5.95
N ILE A 13 13.30 10.69 4.79
CA ILE A 13 11.91 11.12 4.61
C ILE A 13 11.13 9.98 3.98
N CYS A 14 10.03 9.57 4.61
CA CYS A 14 9.11 8.57 4.06
C CYS A 14 7.86 9.29 3.53
N LEU A 15 7.65 9.29 2.21
CA LEU A 15 6.49 9.95 1.59
C LEU A 15 5.22 9.10 1.63
N THR A 16 5.29 7.90 2.19
CA THR A 16 4.21 6.93 2.34
C THR A 16 4.31 6.14 3.66
N GLU A 17 3.26 5.39 3.97
CA GLU A 17 3.16 4.63 5.23
C GLU A 17 4.08 3.41 5.24
N GLU A 18 4.15 2.65 4.15
CA GLU A 18 4.78 1.33 4.12
C GLU A 18 6.29 1.37 4.43
N THR A 19 7.00 2.37 3.93
CA THR A 19 8.43 2.55 4.24
C THR A 19 8.64 3.06 5.67
N THR A 20 7.68 3.86 6.18
CA THR A 20 7.69 4.26 7.59
C THR A 20 7.54 3.02 8.46
N GLU A 21 6.49 2.22 8.24
CA GLU A 21 6.20 1.04 9.03
C GLU A 21 7.34 0.02 8.99
N ALA A 22 7.91 -0.26 7.82
CA ALA A 22 9.03 -1.18 7.69
C ALA A 22 10.26 -0.75 8.52
N LEU A 23 10.61 0.54 8.52
CA LEU A 23 11.70 1.06 9.35
C LEU A 23 11.40 0.91 10.85
N TYR A 24 10.17 1.18 11.28
CA TYR A 24 9.75 0.95 12.68
C TYR A 24 9.82 -0.53 13.07
N LEU A 25 9.38 -1.44 12.20
CA LEU A 25 9.43 -2.89 12.45
C LEU A 25 10.88 -3.41 12.53
N MET A 26 11.81 -2.78 11.82
CA MET A 26 13.25 -3.08 11.90
C MET A 26 13.98 -2.37 13.07
N GLY A 27 13.29 -1.52 13.84
CA GLY A 27 13.91 -0.71 14.90
C GLY A 27 14.85 0.39 14.36
N GLU A 28 14.58 0.87 13.15
CA GLU A 28 15.36 1.88 12.42
C GLU A 28 14.61 3.23 12.33
N GLU A 29 13.58 3.43 13.15
CA GLU A 29 12.77 4.65 13.12
C GLU A 29 13.53 5.92 13.50
N HIS A 30 14.68 5.79 14.18
CA HIS A 30 15.53 6.91 14.57
C HIS A 30 16.05 7.68 13.35
N ARG A 31 16.19 7.01 12.20
CA ARG A 31 16.60 7.61 10.92
C ARG A 31 15.53 8.53 10.32
N ILE A 32 14.27 8.37 10.72
CA ILE A 32 13.15 9.08 10.09
C ILE A 32 13.06 10.50 10.64
N VAL A 33 13.19 11.50 9.76
CA VAL A 33 13.04 12.93 10.08
C VAL A 33 11.72 13.52 9.59
N GLY A 34 11.02 12.83 8.68
CA GLY A 34 9.69 13.24 8.23
C GLY A 34 8.91 12.14 7.52
N ILE A 35 7.58 12.29 7.56
CA ILE A 35 6.60 11.30 7.13
C ILE A 35 5.46 11.93 6.31
N SER A 36 4.69 11.09 5.63
CA SER A 36 3.39 11.45 5.08
C SER A 36 2.37 11.77 6.16
N ALA A 37 1.44 12.67 5.87
CA ALA A 37 0.27 12.93 6.71
C ALA A 37 -0.67 11.71 6.82
N TYR A 38 -0.58 10.79 5.84
CA TYR A 38 -1.36 9.55 5.80
C TYR A 38 -0.74 8.39 6.59
N THR A 39 0.45 8.56 7.17
CA THR A 39 1.04 7.53 8.04
C THR A 39 0.20 7.38 9.31
N MET A 40 -0.36 6.18 9.49
CA MET A 40 -1.14 5.71 10.63
C MET A 40 -0.44 4.56 11.37
N ARG A 41 0.49 3.85 10.73
CA ARG A 41 1.22 2.72 11.30
C ARG A 41 2.74 2.97 11.43
N PRO A 42 3.33 2.68 12.60
CA PRO A 42 2.63 2.53 13.88
C PRO A 42 1.99 3.86 14.32
N ALA A 43 0.93 3.81 15.14
CA ALA A 43 0.20 5.01 15.56
C ALA A 43 1.08 6.10 16.23
N ARG A 44 2.22 5.70 16.80
CA ARG A 44 3.20 6.61 17.40
C ARG A 44 3.99 7.44 16.38
N ALA A 45 4.20 6.94 15.15
CA ALA A 45 4.94 7.65 14.11
C ALA A 45 4.31 9.01 13.80
N LYS A 46 2.98 9.04 13.72
CA LYS A 46 2.20 10.27 13.52
C LYS A 46 2.39 11.30 14.63
N ARG A 47 2.78 10.91 15.85
CA ARG A 47 3.07 11.85 16.94
C ARG A 47 4.54 12.28 16.96
N GLU A 48 5.43 11.34 16.70
CA GLU A 48 6.88 11.51 16.81
C GLU A 48 7.50 12.28 15.65
N LYS A 49 6.94 12.17 14.43
CA LYS A 49 7.61 12.63 13.20
C LYS A 49 6.93 13.85 12.56
N THR A 50 7.74 14.63 11.85
CA THR A 50 7.28 15.81 11.11
C THR A 50 6.51 15.40 9.86
N LYS A 51 5.32 15.95 9.64
CA LYS A 51 4.53 15.69 8.42
C LYS A 51 4.96 16.62 7.30
N VAL A 52 5.35 16.06 6.16
CA VAL A 52 5.93 16.81 5.04
C VAL A 52 5.19 16.64 3.71
N SER A 53 4.35 15.61 3.58
CA SER A 53 3.55 15.35 2.37
C SER A 53 2.12 14.92 2.69
N ALA A 54 1.25 14.97 1.68
CA ALA A 54 -0.10 14.43 1.66
C ALA A 54 -0.29 13.63 0.36
N PHE A 55 0.50 12.56 0.21
CA PHE A 55 0.56 11.66 -0.96
C PHE A 55 1.00 12.34 -2.27
N ILE A 56 0.10 12.97 -3.02
CA ILE A 56 0.42 13.64 -4.30
C ILE A 56 1.02 15.04 -4.14
N ASN A 57 0.88 15.64 -2.96
CA ASN A 57 1.40 16.96 -2.65
C ASN A 57 2.50 16.87 -1.60
N ALA A 58 3.69 17.39 -1.90
CA ALA A 58 4.81 17.47 -0.95
C ALA A 58 5.22 18.92 -0.71
N ARG A 59 5.57 19.25 0.54
CA ARG A 59 6.12 20.57 0.89
C ARG A 59 7.63 20.54 0.69
N ILE A 60 8.09 20.77 -0.54
CA ILE A 60 9.51 20.64 -0.92
C ILE A 60 10.41 21.45 0.01
N ASP A 61 10.12 22.73 0.26
CA ASP A 61 10.92 23.57 1.18
C ASP A 61 11.02 22.98 2.59
N LYS A 62 9.92 22.39 3.07
CA LYS A 62 9.89 21.73 4.38
C LYS A 62 10.71 20.45 4.39
N ILE A 63 10.67 19.68 3.30
CA ILE A 63 11.54 18.49 3.13
C ILE A 63 13.00 18.93 3.18
N LEU A 64 13.39 19.94 2.40
CA LEU A 64 14.77 20.43 2.35
C LEU A 64 15.24 20.99 3.70
N SER A 65 14.38 21.67 4.45
CA SER A 65 14.71 22.18 5.79
C SER A 65 15.04 21.10 6.82
N LEU A 66 14.66 19.84 6.54
CA LEU A 66 15.00 18.70 7.38
C LEU A 66 16.32 18.04 6.96
N GLU A 67 17.01 18.59 5.96
CA GLU A 67 18.32 18.13 5.48
C GLU A 67 18.37 16.60 5.27
N PRO A 68 17.47 16.01 4.46
CA PRO A 68 17.45 14.58 4.28
C PRO A 68 18.62 14.11 3.41
N ASP A 69 19.14 12.93 3.73
CA ASP A 69 20.13 12.24 2.90
C ASP A 69 19.51 11.15 2.01
N LEU A 70 18.25 10.78 2.27
CA LEU A 70 17.42 9.92 1.43
C LEU A 70 15.94 10.27 1.55
N VAL A 71 15.24 10.31 0.41
CA VAL A 71 13.78 10.35 0.36
C VAL A 71 13.26 9.06 -0.25
N LEU A 72 12.30 8.44 0.43
CA LEU A 72 11.60 7.24 -0.02
C LEU A 72 10.23 7.64 -0.56
N ALA A 73 10.02 7.42 -1.85
CA ALA A 73 8.78 7.73 -2.58
C ALA A 73 8.10 6.45 -3.08
N PHE A 74 6.86 6.58 -3.53
CA PHE A 74 6.08 5.49 -4.09
C PHE A 74 5.23 5.92 -5.28
N SER A 75 5.27 5.12 -6.34
CA SER A 75 4.42 5.14 -7.53
C SER A 75 4.61 6.32 -8.49
N ASP A 76 3.98 6.15 -9.66
CA ASP A 76 3.85 7.17 -10.70
C ASP A 76 3.16 8.44 -10.20
N MET A 77 2.26 8.32 -9.21
CA MET A 77 1.56 9.46 -8.61
C MET A 77 2.50 10.44 -7.88
N GLN A 78 3.72 10.01 -7.52
CA GLN A 78 4.74 10.85 -6.88
C GLN A 78 5.88 11.21 -7.84
N ALA A 79 5.79 10.90 -9.14
CA ALA A 79 6.87 11.14 -10.10
C ALA A 79 7.31 12.62 -10.18
N ASP A 80 6.37 13.56 -10.11
CA ASP A 80 6.68 15.00 -10.09
C ASP A 80 7.42 15.40 -8.81
N ILE A 81 7.02 14.88 -7.65
CA ILE A 81 7.72 15.11 -6.37
C ILE A 81 9.15 14.57 -6.45
N VAL A 82 9.32 13.35 -6.99
CA VAL A 82 10.63 12.71 -7.17
C VAL A 82 11.53 13.58 -8.07
N ARG A 83 11.02 14.00 -9.23
CA ARG A 83 11.74 14.89 -10.15
C ARG A 83 12.19 16.17 -9.46
N ASP A 84 11.29 16.81 -8.71
CA ASP A 84 11.55 18.11 -8.12
C ASP A 84 12.57 18.00 -6.96
N LEU A 85 12.55 16.93 -6.18
CA LEU A 85 13.56 16.65 -5.16
C LEU A 85 14.94 16.34 -5.76
N ILE A 86 14.99 15.56 -6.84
CA ILE A 86 16.26 15.26 -7.55
C ILE A 86 16.87 16.55 -8.11
N LYS A 87 16.06 17.47 -8.64
CA LYS A 87 16.54 18.79 -9.11
C LYS A 87 17.18 19.63 -8.00
N GLN A 88 16.84 19.36 -6.74
CA GLN A 88 17.43 20.00 -5.56
C GLN A 88 18.65 19.23 -5.02
N GLY A 89 19.10 18.17 -5.72
CA GLY A 89 20.27 17.38 -5.33
C GLY A 89 20.01 16.34 -4.24
N VAL A 90 18.74 16.02 -3.96
CA VAL A 90 18.36 15.03 -2.94
C VAL A 90 18.37 13.62 -3.55
N ASN A 91 18.96 12.65 -2.83
CA ASN A 91 18.83 11.24 -3.20
C ASN A 91 17.40 10.77 -2.99
N VAL A 92 16.80 10.19 -4.02
CA VAL A 92 15.44 9.67 -3.96
C VAL A 92 15.40 8.24 -4.46
N HIS A 93 14.77 7.35 -3.69
CA HIS A 93 14.40 6.03 -4.15
C HIS A 93 12.87 5.96 -4.27
N CYS A 94 12.36 5.73 -5.48
CA CYS A 94 10.93 5.59 -5.72
C CYS A 94 10.59 4.11 -5.92
N PHE A 95 9.82 3.56 -4.98
CA PHE A 95 9.29 2.21 -5.09
C PHE A 95 8.05 2.18 -5.98
N ASN A 96 7.75 1.01 -6.55
CA ASN A 96 6.55 0.82 -7.36
C ASN A 96 6.03 -0.61 -7.26
N HIS A 97 6.01 -1.17 -6.04
CA HIS A 97 5.55 -2.53 -5.79
C HIS A 97 4.05 -2.69 -6.10
N ARG A 98 3.66 -3.85 -6.65
CA ARG A 98 2.29 -4.13 -7.10
C ARG A 98 1.75 -5.48 -6.61
N SER A 99 2.63 -6.37 -6.18
CA SER A 99 2.33 -7.67 -5.56
C SER A 99 2.84 -7.76 -4.12
N LEU A 100 2.43 -8.81 -3.40
CA LEU A 100 3.00 -9.20 -2.10
C LEU A 100 4.49 -9.51 -2.22
N SER A 101 4.89 -10.23 -3.28
CA SER A 101 6.30 -10.50 -3.56
C SER A 101 7.10 -9.20 -3.71
N ASP A 102 6.60 -8.23 -4.48
CA ASP A 102 7.24 -6.92 -4.63
C ASP A 102 7.31 -6.15 -3.32
N THR A 103 6.29 -6.30 -2.47
CA THR A 103 6.24 -5.65 -1.14
C THR A 103 7.33 -6.22 -0.23
N LEU A 104 7.52 -7.54 -0.22
CA LEU A 104 8.61 -8.18 0.51
C LEU A 104 9.97 -7.81 -0.08
N GLN A 105 10.08 -7.69 -1.40
CA GLN A 105 11.28 -7.21 -2.07
C GLN A 105 11.57 -5.74 -1.73
N MET A 106 10.55 -4.89 -1.62
CA MET A 106 10.68 -3.50 -1.16
C MET A 106 11.31 -3.45 0.23
N ILE A 107 10.89 -4.30 1.16
CA ILE A 107 11.48 -4.39 2.51
C ILE A 107 12.97 -4.77 2.43
N LYS A 108 13.32 -5.77 1.63
CA LYS A 108 14.74 -6.18 1.43
C LYS A 108 15.57 -5.06 0.83
N THR A 109 15.06 -4.39 -0.20
CA THR A 109 15.74 -3.27 -0.85
C THR A 109 15.92 -2.10 0.12
N LEU A 110 14.89 -1.74 0.89
CA LEU A 110 14.96 -0.72 1.92
C LEU A 110 16.02 -1.04 2.98
N ALA A 111 16.04 -2.28 3.47
CA ALA A 111 17.03 -2.74 4.44
C ALA A 111 18.46 -2.65 3.89
N ALA A 112 18.68 -3.00 2.61
CA ALA A 112 19.97 -2.85 1.96
C ALA A 112 20.38 -1.37 1.80
N LEU A 113 19.44 -0.47 1.46
CA LEU A 113 19.70 0.97 1.31
C LEU A 113 20.16 1.64 2.60
N ILE A 114 19.81 1.08 3.76
CA ILE A 114 20.22 1.59 5.09
C ILE A 114 21.34 0.75 5.73
N GLY A 115 21.91 -0.21 5.00
CA GLY A 115 23.01 -1.04 5.51
C GLY A 115 22.60 -2.06 6.57
N GLN A 116 21.34 -2.51 6.58
CA GLN A 116 20.77 -3.46 7.55
C GLN A 116 20.08 -4.68 6.88
N PRO A 117 20.71 -5.36 5.91
CA PRO A 117 20.05 -6.43 5.14
C PRO A 117 19.53 -7.58 6.02
N GLU A 118 20.20 -7.92 7.11
CA GLU A 118 19.79 -9.00 8.03
C GLU A 118 18.46 -8.68 8.73
N LYS A 119 18.21 -7.41 9.06
CA LYS A 119 16.94 -6.96 9.65
C LYS A 119 15.80 -7.09 8.65
N GLY A 120 16.05 -6.71 7.40
CA GLY A 120 15.09 -6.85 6.31
C GLY A 120 14.75 -8.32 6.03
N GLN A 121 15.76 -9.19 6.00
CA GLN A 121 15.56 -10.63 5.84
C GLN A 121 14.71 -11.21 6.98
N THR A 122 15.03 -10.88 8.23
CA THR A 122 14.27 -11.33 9.41
C THR A 122 12.80 -10.88 9.34
N LEU A 123 12.54 -9.63 8.97
CA LEU A 123 11.18 -9.11 8.83
C LEU A 123 10.41 -9.84 7.72
N VAL A 124 11.05 -10.08 6.57
CA VAL A 124 10.42 -10.81 5.46
C VAL A 124 10.10 -12.25 5.83
N GLU A 125 10.97 -12.93 6.57
CA GLU A 125 10.70 -14.29 7.08
C GLU A 125 9.47 -14.30 7.99
N GLN A 126 9.37 -13.39 8.95
CA GLN A 126 8.21 -13.28 9.84
C GLN A 126 6.91 -13.00 9.08
N LEU A 127 6.95 -12.11 8.08
CA LEU A 127 5.78 -11.81 7.26
C LEU A 127 5.36 -13.01 6.41
N ASN A 128 6.32 -13.73 5.81
CA ASN A 128 6.04 -14.95 5.05
C ASN A 128 5.44 -16.05 5.93
N GLU A 129 5.98 -16.28 7.12
CA GLU A 129 5.41 -17.23 8.08
C GLU A 129 3.96 -16.89 8.42
N LYS A 130 3.66 -15.61 8.65
CA LYS A 130 2.29 -15.15 8.91
C LYS A 130 1.37 -15.37 7.71
N LEU A 131 1.83 -15.08 6.49
CA LEU A 131 1.06 -15.33 5.27
C LEU A 131 0.78 -16.83 5.07
N MET A 132 1.77 -17.69 5.33
CA MET A 132 1.60 -19.15 5.28
C MET A 132 0.61 -19.66 6.32
N GLN A 133 0.64 -19.13 7.54
CA GLN A 133 -0.32 -19.49 8.59
C GLN A 133 -1.75 -19.10 8.20
N ILE A 134 -1.94 -17.91 7.62
CA ILE A 134 -3.24 -17.46 7.11
C ILE A 134 -3.71 -18.41 6.00
N HIS A 135 -2.85 -18.71 5.03
CA HIS A 135 -3.19 -19.60 3.93
C HIS A 135 -3.55 -21.01 4.41
N GLN A 136 -2.78 -21.57 5.36
CA GLN A 136 -3.06 -22.88 5.93
C GLN A 136 -4.41 -22.89 6.66
N SER A 137 -4.72 -21.85 7.44
CA SER A 137 -6.02 -21.70 8.10
C SER A 137 -7.16 -21.59 7.09
N ALA A 138 -6.99 -20.78 6.04
CA ALA A 138 -7.98 -20.57 4.99
C ALA A 138 -8.23 -21.83 4.15
N SER A 139 -7.22 -22.69 3.97
CA SER A 139 -7.34 -23.96 3.24
C SER A 139 -8.35 -24.95 3.86
N GLN A 140 -8.69 -24.76 5.14
CA GLN A 140 -9.64 -25.59 5.88
C GLN A 140 -11.09 -25.07 5.79
N LEU A 141 -11.32 -23.93 5.11
CA LEU A 141 -12.66 -23.39 4.95
C LEU A 141 -13.50 -24.31 4.05
N PRO A 142 -14.80 -24.52 4.38
CA PRO A 142 -15.66 -25.44 3.65
C PRO A 142 -16.07 -24.93 2.27
N TYR A 143 -15.88 -23.64 1.99
CA TYR A 143 -16.14 -23.00 0.70
C TYR A 143 -15.22 -21.78 0.51
N LYS A 144 -15.16 -21.28 -0.73
CA LYS A 144 -14.42 -20.07 -1.09
C LYS A 144 -15.41 -18.96 -1.45
N PRO A 145 -15.59 -17.92 -0.61
CA PRO A 145 -16.49 -16.82 -0.94
C PRO A 145 -15.96 -16.02 -2.13
N LYS A 146 -16.86 -15.60 -3.01
CA LYS A 146 -16.55 -14.60 -4.03
C LYS A 146 -16.42 -13.23 -3.39
N VAL A 147 -15.29 -12.58 -3.57
CA VAL A 147 -14.99 -11.28 -2.98
C VAL A 147 -14.86 -10.24 -4.08
N TYR A 148 -15.62 -9.15 -3.96
CA TYR A 148 -15.42 -7.96 -4.77
C TYR A 148 -14.67 -6.90 -3.94
N PHE A 149 -13.52 -6.45 -4.44
CA PHE A 149 -12.81 -5.32 -3.86
C PHE A 149 -13.05 -4.04 -4.66
N GLU A 150 -13.58 -3.01 -4.00
CA GLU A 150 -13.82 -1.68 -4.55
C GLU A 150 -12.72 -0.70 -4.11
N GLU A 151 -11.73 -0.47 -4.98
CA GLU A 151 -10.66 0.51 -4.77
C GLU A 151 -11.20 1.95 -4.92
N TRP A 152 -12.16 2.14 -5.82
CA TRP A 152 -12.82 3.43 -6.02
C TRP A 152 -14.25 3.28 -6.53
N PHE A 153 -15.09 4.26 -6.23
CA PHE A 153 -16.54 4.18 -6.42
C PHE A 153 -17.06 4.85 -7.70
N ASP A 154 -16.29 5.78 -8.30
CA ASP A 154 -16.71 6.56 -9.48
C ASP A 154 -15.49 7.11 -10.27
N PRO A 155 -15.09 6.48 -11.39
CA PRO A 155 -15.65 5.23 -11.90
C PRO A 155 -15.32 4.04 -10.97
N LEU A 156 -16.00 2.90 -11.13
CA LEU A 156 -15.69 1.69 -10.36
C LEU A 156 -14.30 1.16 -10.72
N ILE A 157 -13.40 1.10 -9.75
CA ILE A 157 -12.03 0.57 -9.91
C ILE A 157 -11.89 -0.67 -9.03
N THR A 158 -11.43 -1.77 -9.63
CA THR A 158 -11.18 -3.04 -8.92
C THR A 158 -9.78 -3.08 -8.30
N GLY A 159 -9.59 -4.04 -7.39
CA GLY A 159 -8.31 -4.28 -6.73
C GLY A 159 -7.15 -4.62 -7.67
N ILE A 160 -5.94 -4.38 -7.19
CA ILE A 160 -4.67 -4.69 -7.86
C ILE A 160 -4.09 -6.03 -7.39
N THR A 161 -3.00 -6.53 -8.00
CA THR A 161 -2.42 -7.84 -7.70
C THR A 161 -2.29 -8.15 -6.21
N TRP A 162 -1.68 -7.28 -5.39
CA TRP A 162 -1.52 -7.57 -3.95
C TRP A 162 -2.87 -7.72 -3.22
N VAL A 163 -3.93 -7.05 -3.68
CA VAL A 163 -5.28 -7.20 -3.12
C VAL A 163 -5.84 -8.57 -3.48
N SER A 164 -5.76 -8.96 -4.76
CA SER A 164 -6.19 -10.27 -5.25
C SER A 164 -5.46 -11.39 -4.50
N GLU A 165 -4.13 -11.27 -4.35
CA GLU A 165 -3.31 -12.23 -3.61
C GLU A 165 -3.74 -12.34 -2.15
N LEU A 166 -4.07 -11.23 -1.47
CA LEU A 166 -4.56 -11.28 -0.08
C LEU A 166 -5.95 -11.93 0.02
N ILE A 167 -6.85 -11.66 -0.92
CA ILE A 167 -8.17 -12.30 -0.99
C ILE A 167 -8.00 -13.81 -1.11
N GLU A 168 -7.18 -14.26 -2.05
CA GLU A 168 -6.93 -15.68 -2.32
C GLU A 168 -6.21 -16.38 -1.16
N LEU A 169 -5.21 -15.72 -0.56
CA LEU A 169 -4.54 -16.22 0.64
C LEU A 169 -5.51 -16.38 1.82
N ALA A 170 -6.49 -15.48 1.94
CA ALA A 170 -7.54 -15.57 2.95
C ALA A 170 -8.65 -16.58 2.61
N GLY A 171 -8.56 -17.26 1.46
CA GLY A 171 -9.50 -18.32 1.04
C GLY A 171 -10.66 -17.84 0.17
N GLY A 172 -10.67 -16.56 -0.21
CA GLY A 172 -11.66 -16.02 -1.16
C GLY A 172 -11.30 -16.28 -2.62
N GLU A 173 -12.26 -15.98 -3.49
CA GLU A 173 -12.10 -15.90 -4.94
C GLU A 173 -12.29 -14.43 -5.36
N ASP A 174 -11.25 -13.76 -5.86
CA ASP A 174 -11.39 -12.39 -6.37
C ASP A 174 -12.25 -12.39 -7.63
N CYS A 175 -13.37 -11.65 -7.57
CA CYS A 175 -14.31 -11.50 -8.67
C CYS A 175 -13.67 -10.94 -9.95
N PHE A 176 -12.57 -10.20 -9.85
CA PHE A 176 -11.92 -9.54 -10.99
C PHE A 176 -10.41 -9.77 -11.02
N SER A 177 -9.96 -10.98 -10.62
CA SER A 177 -8.55 -11.36 -10.64
C SER A 177 -7.88 -11.13 -11.99
N GLU A 178 -8.64 -11.25 -13.10
CA GLU A 178 -8.16 -10.99 -14.46
C GLU A 178 -7.69 -9.54 -14.69
N LEU A 179 -8.26 -8.58 -13.97
CA LEU A 179 -7.89 -7.16 -14.03
C LEU A 179 -6.77 -6.82 -13.04
N SER A 180 -6.58 -7.63 -11.99
CA SER A 180 -5.63 -7.34 -10.90
C SER A 180 -4.20 -7.13 -11.39
N HIS A 181 -3.79 -7.85 -12.44
CA HIS A 181 -2.46 -7.79 -13.05
C HIS A 181 -2.17 -6.44 -13.75
N GLN A 182 -3.19 -5.63 -14.03
CA GLN A 182 -3.02 -4.32 -14.60
C GLN A 182 -2.45 -3.35 -13.54
N SER A 183 -1.23 -2.85 -13.74
CA SER A 183 -0.55 -2.02 -12.74
C SER A 183 -1.19 -0.64 -12.52
N LEU A 184 -1.85 -0.06 -13.53
CA LEU A 184 -2.44 1.27 -13.47
C LEU A 184 -3.95 1.18 -13.23
N ALA A 185 -4.45 1.99 -12.28
CA ALA A 185 -5.87 1.99 -11.89
C ALA A 185 -6.83 2.22 -13.07
N LYS A 186 -6.43 3.04 -14.04
CA LYS A 186 -7.21 3.31 -15.26
C LYS A 186 -7.51 2.06 -16.10
N ASN A 187 -6.68 1.02 -15.99
CA ASN A 187 -6.84 -0.25 -16.69
C ASN A 187 -7.66 -1.28 -15.88
N ARG A 188 -8.06 -0.93 -14.66
CA ARG A 188 -8.92 -1.72 -13.76
C ARG A 188 -10.29 -1.09 -13.57
N ILE A 189 -10.64 -0.13 -14.42
CA ILE A 189 -11.96 0.50 -14.45
C ILE A 189 -12.95 -0.49 -15.07
N LEU A 190 -14.06 -0.73 -14.37
CA LEU A 190 -15.20 -1.45 -14.93
C LEU A 190 -15.98 -0.53 -15.87
N SER A 191 -16.45 -1.06 -17.00
CA SER A 191 -17.23 -0.30 -17.96
C SER A 191 -18.66 -0.03 -17.49
N CYS A 192 -19.20 -0.87 -16.61
CA CYS A 192 -20.51 -0.69 -16.00
C CYS A 192 -20.70 -1.50 -14.70
N ASP A 193 -21.57 -1.02 -13.82
CA ASP A 193 -21.98 -1.67 -12.57
C ASP A 193 -22.53 -3.09 -12.75
N SER A 194 -23.15 -3.38 -13.90
CA SER A 194 -23.70 -4.71 -14.16
C SER A 194 -22.64 -5.81 -14.20
N GLN A 195 -21.35 -5.46 -14.40
CA GLN A 195 -20.25 -6.40 -14.26
C GLN A 195 -20.12 -6.92 -12.81
N VAL A 196 -20.29 -6.06 -11.80
CA VAL A 196 -20.26 -6.47 -10.38
C VAL A 196 -21.48 -7.32 -10.06
N ILE A 197 -22.66 -6.89 -10.50
CA ILE A 197 -23.92 -7.64 -10.30
C ILE A 197 -23.82 -9.04 -10.90
N ALA A 198 -23.24 -9.19 -12.10
CA ALA A 198 -23.08 -10.48 -12.77
C ALA A 198 -22.14 -11.45 -12.04
N LYS A 199 -21.15 -10.94 -11.28
CA LYS A 199 -20.23 -11.78 -10.50
C LYS A 199 -20.88 -12.37 -9.25
N GLN A 200 -21.94 -11.73 -8.73
CA GLN A 200 -22.67 -12.12 -7.51
C GLN A 200 -21.71 -12.35 -6.33
N PRO A 201 -20.97 -11.32 -5.88
CA PRO A 201 -20.04 -11.48 -4.76
C PRO A 201 -20.78 -11.79 -3.46
N ASP A 202 -20.21 -12.71 -2.69
CA ASP A 202 -20.63 -13.06 -1.33
C ASP A 202 -20.17 -12.00 -0.33
N ILE A 203 -19.04 -11.33 -0.61
CA ILE A 203 -18.43 -10.30 0.24
C ILE A 203 -18.03 -9.10 -0.62
N ILE A 204 -18.27 -7.88 -0.13
CA ILE A 204 -17.70 -6.65 -0.68
C ILE A 204 -16.72 -6.05 0.33
N ILE A 205 -15.51 -5.73 -0.13
CA ILE A 205 -14.51 -4.97 0.64
C ILE A 205 -14.28 -3.65 -0.08
N ALA A 206 -14.45 -2.53 0.62
CA ALA A 206 -14.31 -1.21 0.02
C ALA A 206 -13.19 -0.38 0.70
N SER A 207 -12.23 0.07 -0.09
CA SER A 207 -11.12 0.90 0.37
C SER A 207 -10.92 2.08 -0.58
N TRP A 208 -11.68 3.16 -0.36
CA TRP A 208 -11.66 4.33 -1.23
C TRP A 208 -10.40 5.17 -0.98
N CYS A 209 -9.43 5.06 -1.90
CA CYS A 209 -8.18 5.80 -1.81
C CYS A 209 -8.38 7.31 -1.56
N GLY A 210 -7.95 7.80 -0.40
CA GLY A 210 -8.04 9.22 -0.03
C GLY A 210 -9.41 9.70 0.46
N ARG A 211 -10.40 8.80 0.63
CA ARG A 211 -11.73 9.13 1.15
C ARG A 211 -12.22 8.08 2.15
N ARG A 212 -12.97 8.49 3.16
CA ARG A 212 -13.69 7.53 4.02
C ARG A 212 -14.75 6.79 3.20
N PHE A 213 -14.78 5.46 3.32
CA PHE A 213 -15.84 4.64 2.74
C PHE A 213 -17.23 5.08 3.26
N ASP A 214 -18.20 5.18 2.35
CA ASP A 214 -19.59 5.53 2.64
C ASP A 214 -20.52 4.44 2.11
N LYS A 215 -20.88 3.52 3.01
CA LYS A 215 -21.79 2.40 2.73
C LYS A 215 -23.15 2.88 2.20
N SER A 216 -23.66 4.01 2.68
CA SER A 216 -24.97 4.52 2.22
C SER A 216 -24.95 4.85 0.73
N LYS A 217 -23.84 5.42 0.24
CA LYS A 217 -23.66 5.71 -1.18
C LYS A 217 -23.64 4.43 -2.03
N MET A 218 -22.95 3.39 -1.58
CA MET A 218 -22.93 2.09 -2.26
C MET A 218 -24.35 1.49 -2.36
N LEU A 219 -25.12 1.54 -1.29
CA LEU A 219 -26.48 1.00 -1.24
C LEU A 219 -27.49 1.74 -2.14
N THR A 220 -27.18 2.96 -2.58
CA THR A 220 -28.01 3.71 -3.54
C THR A 220 -27.81 3.31 -5.01
N ARG A 221 -26.83 2.45 -5.32
CA ARG A 221 -26.55 2.03 -6.69
C ARG A 221 -27.66 1.15 -7.24
N GLU A 222 -28.02 1.41 -8.50
CA GLU A 222 -29.12 0.73 -9.17
C GLU A 222 -28.85 -0.78 -9.27
N ASN A 223 -29.84 -1.61 -8.91
CA ASN A 223 -29.78 -3.08 -8.98
C ASN A 223 -28.78 -3.77 -8.03
N TRP A 224 -28.02 -3.04 -7.20
CA TRP A 224 -27.08 -3.65 -6.25
C TRP A 224 -27.77 -4.42 -5.11
N HIS A 225 -29.04 -4.16 -4.83
CA HIS A 225 -29.85 -4.94 -3.87
C HIS A 225 -30.01 -6.43 -4.27
N GLN A 226 -29.60 -6.81 -5.48
CA GLN A 226 -29.61 -8.19 -5.98
C GLN A 226 -28.29 -8.93 -5.68
N ILE A 227 -27.27 -8.24 -5.16
CA ILE A 227 -25.95 -8.82 -4.84
C ILE A 227 -26.02 -9.53 -3.48
N PRO A 228 -25.52 -10.78 -3.33
CA PRO A 228 -25.56 -11.52 -2.08
C PRO A 228 -24.95 -10.75 -0.90
N ALA A 229 -23.76 -10.17 -1.07
CA ALA A 229 -23.10 -9.35 -0.05
C ALA A 229 -23.94 -8.15 0.43
N VAL A 230 -24.76 -7.57 -0.45
CA VAL A 230 -25.66 -6.46 -0.09
C VAL A 230 -26.87 -6.96 0.69
N GLN A 231 -27.37 -8.16 0.36
CA GLN A 231 -28.49 -8.79 1.05
C GLN A 231 -28.12 -9.30 2.44
N SER A 232 -26.90 -9.83 2.61
CA SER A 232 -26.39 -10.35 3.88
C SER A 232 -25.70 -9.29 4.75
N ASP A 233 -25.53 -8.07 4.23
CA ASP A 233 -24.78 -6.97 4.86
C ASP A 233 -23.27 -7.23 5.05
N ASP A 234 -22.70 -8.17 4.28
CA ASP A 234 -21.26 -8.51 4.24
C ASP A 234 -20.45 -7.50 3.42
N ILE A 235 -20.49 -6.24 3.89
CA ILE A 235 -19.80 -5.10 3.29
C ILE A 235 -18.86 -4.48 4.33
N TYR A 236 -17.55 -4.50 4.05
CA TYR A 236 -16.48 -4.10 4.96
C TYR A 236 -15.69 -2.90 4.46
#